data_AF-B6ZJT9-F1
#
_entry.id   AF-B6ZJT9-F1
#
_cell.length_a   1.000
_cell.length_b   1.000
_cell.length_c   1.000
_cell.angle_alpha   90.00
_cell.angle_beta   90.00
_cell.angle_gamma   90.00
#
_symmetry.space_group_name_H-M   'P 1'
#
loop_
_entity.id
_entity.type
_entity.pdbx_description
1 polymer ?
#
loop_
_entity_poly.entity_id
_entity_poly.type
_entity_poly.pdbx_seq_one_letter_code
_entity_poly.pdbx_strand_id
1 'polypeptide(L)' 'MITSKFGIGQQVRHKLLGSLGVVIDIDPEYALDDAPDDDDLGANEVLRHAPWYHVVMEDEQGQP' A
#
# COMPACT_ATOMS: atom_id res chain seq x y z
N MET A 1 -12.32 -12.65 -8.85
CA MET A 1 -11.06 -12.23 -9.49
C MET A 1 -10.69 -10.91 -8.83
N ILE A 2 -9.69 -10.90 -7.95
CA ILE A 2 -9.19 -9.67 -7.34
C ILE A 2 -8.42 -8.95 -8.45
N THR A 3 -8.85 -7.74 -8.80
CA THR A 3 -8.19 -6.94 -9.84
C THR A 3 -7.24 -5.97 -9.17
N SER A 4 -5.94 -6.09 -9.45
CA SER A 4 -4.96 -5.12 -9.00
C SER A 4 -5.12 -3.84 -9.83
N LYS A 5 -5.17 -2.70 -9.13
CA LYS A 5 -5.26 -1.38 -9.74
C LYS A 5 -3.89 -0.89 -10.22
N PHE A 6 -2.83 -1.33 -9.57
CA PHE A 6 -1.44 -0.98 -9.89
C PHE A 6 -0.62 -2.25 -10.14
N GLY A 7 0.40 -2.15 -10.99
CA GLY A 7 1.33 -3.25 -11.28
C GLY A 7 2.67 -3.08 -10.57
N ILE A 8 3.42 -4.17 -10.41
CA ILE A 8 4.81 -4.14 -9.92
C ILE A 8 5.68 -3.32 -10.90
N GLY A 9 6.52 -2.44 -10.37
CA GLY A 9 7.33 -1.49 -11.13
C GLY A 9 6.60 -0.21 -11.53
N GLN A 10 5.31 -0.07 -11.20
CA GLN A 10 4.55 1.13 -11.50
C GLN A 10 4.88 2.24 -10.50
N GLN A 11 5.16 3.45 -11.03
CA GLN A 11 5.31 4.66 -10.24
C GLN A 11 3.92 5.13 -9.76
N VAL A 12 3.78 5.30 -8.45
CA VAL A 12 2.54 5.72 -7.77
C VAL A 12 2.82 6.93 -6.88
N ARG A 13 1.76 7.65 -6.52
CA ARG A 13 1.85 8.82 -5.66
C ARG A 13 0.96 8.65 -4.45
N HIS A 14 1.52 8.87 -3.25
CA HIS A 14 0.75 8.79 -2.03
C HIS A 14 -0.28 9.91 -1.97
N LYS A 15 -1.55 9.56 -1.71
CA LYS A 15 -2.67 10.52 -1.82
C LYS A 15 -2.62 11.61 -0.74
N LEU A 16 -2.12 11.28 0.45
CA LEU A 16 -2.10 12.18 1.60
C LEU A 16 -0.79 12.99 1.68
N LEU A 17 0.34 12.33 1.48
CA LEU A 17 1.68 12.91 1.63
C LEU A 17 2.22 13.48 0.32
N GLY A 18 1.70 13.06 -0.83
CA GLY A 18 2.16 13.51 -2.14
C GLY A 18 3.52 12.98 -2.57
N SER A 19 4.19 12.16 -1.74
CA SER A 19 5.45 11.49 -2.06
C SER A 19 5.29 10.50 -3.20
N LEU A 20 6.39 10.31 -3.93
CA LEU A 20 6.46 9.43 -5.07
C LEU A 20 7.07 8.09 -4.64
N GLY A 21 6.53 7.00 -5.17
CA GLY A 21 7.00 5.67 -4.87
C GLY A 21 6.81 4.69 -6.01
N VAL A 22 7.36 3.50 -5.86
CA VAL A 22 7.27 2.41 -6.84
C VAL A 22 6.76 1.16 -6.15
N VAL A 23 5.76 0.51 -6.76
CA VAL A 23 5.21 -0.76 -6.27
C VAL A 23 6.24 -1.87 -6.48
N ILE A 24 6.62 -2.57 -5.42
CA ILE A 24 7.57 -3.70 -5.47
C ILE A 24 6.90 -5.05 -5.26
N ASP A 25 5.75 -5.06 -4.60
CA ASP A 25 4.98 -6.29 -4.36
C ASP A 25 3.48 -6.01 -4.26
N ILE A 26 2.68 -7.04 -4.49
CA ILE A 26 1.21 -6.98 -4.43
C ILE A 26 0.67 -8.20 -3.70
N ASP A 27 0.13 -7.97 -2.50
CA ASP A 27 -0.50 -9.00 -1.71
C ASP A 27 -2.03 -8.96 -1.89
N PRO A 28 -2.69 -10.08 -2.23
CA PRO A 28 -4.15 -10.10 -2.38
C PRO A 28 -4.88 -9.93 -1.04
N GLU A 29 -4.22 -10.27 0.06
CA GLU A 29 -4.72 -10.19 1.44
C GLU A 29 -3.61 -9.65 2.34
N TYR A 30 -3.96 -9.03 3.47
CA TYR A 30 -2.97 -8.55 4.43
C TYR A 30 -2.15 -9.71 4.99
N ALA A 31 -0.82 -9.64 4.87
CA ALA A 31 0.07 -10.77 5.16
C ALA A 31 1.10 -10.51 6.28
N LEU A 32 1.05 -9.36 6.98
CA LEU A 32 1.98 -9.10 8.10
C LEU A 32 1.53 -9.88 9.35
N ASP A 33 2.52 -10.41 10.09
CA ASP A 33 2.33 -11.25 11.28
C ASP A 33 1.62 -10.51 12.42
N ASP A 34 1.89 -9.21 12.52
CA ASP A 34 1.25 -8.28 13.46
C ASP A 34 0.11 -7.57 12.71
N ALA A 35 -1.06 -8.20 12.68
CA ALA A 35 -2.27 -7.58 12.15
C ALA A 35 -2.64 -6.38 13.04
N PRO A 36 -2.71 -5.14 12.50
CA PRO A 36 -3.10 -3.98 13.27
C PRO A 36 -4.51 -4.21 13.80
N ASP A 37 -4.76 -3.77 15.02
CA ASP A 37 -6.09 -3.85 15.61
C ASP A 37 -7.12 -3.16 14.69
N ASP A 38 -8.34 -3.67 14.67
CA ASP A 38 -9.42 -3.20 13.80
C ASP A 38 -9.62 -1.67 13.87
N ASP A 39 -9.37 -1.08 15.04
CA ASP A 39 -9.45 0.35 15.30
C ASP A 39 -8.28 1.16 14.69
N ASP A 40 -7.09 0.55 14.57
CA ASP A 40 -5.87 1.22 14.09
C ASP A 40 -5.83 1.32 12.55
N LEU A 41 -6.45 0.36 11.87
CA LEU A 41 -6.43 0.26 10.41
C LEU A 41 -7.34 1.27 9.68
N GLY A 42 -7.94 2.23 10.40
CA GLY A 42 -8.69 3.33 9.80
C GLY A 42 -9.96 2.92 9.09
N ALA A 43 -10.97 2.47 9.86
CA ALA A 43 -12.42 2.53 9.62
C ALA A 43 -13.04 2.03 8.29
N ASN A 44 -12.28 1.63 7.26
CA ASN A 44 -12.82 1.24 5.97
C ASN A 44 -12.63 -0.25 5.70
N GLU A 45 -13.59 -1.04 6.16
CA GLU A 45 -13.68 -2.49 5.94
C GLU A 45 -13.54 -2.88 4.46
N VAL A 46 -14.00 -2.03 3.53
CA VAL A 46 -13.88 -2.29 2.08
C VAL A 46 -12.42 -2.23 1.61
N LEU A 47 -11.59 -1.36 2.21
CA LEU A 47 -10.17 -1.27 1.86
C LEU A 47 -9.35 -2.44 2.42
N ARG A 48 -9.84 -3.12 3.47
CA ARG A 48 -9.19 -4.33 4.01
C ARG A 48 -9.23 -5.50 3.04
N HIS A 49 -10.29 -5.60 2.24
CA HIS A 49 -10.46 -6.63 1.22
C HIS A 49 -9.88 -6.23 -0.15
N ALA A 50 -9.27 -5.04 -0.25
CA ALA A 50 -8.55 -4.63 -1.45
C ALA A 50 -7.13 -5.22 -1.43
N PRO A 51 -6.50 -5.43 -2.60
CA PRO A 51 -5.10 -5.83 -2.65
C PRO A 51 -4.22 -4.77 -2.00
N TRP A 52 -3.27 -5.23 -1.22
CA TRP A 52 -2.25 -4.44 -0.55
C TRP A 52 -1.03 -4.31 -1.46
N TYR A 53 -0.39 -3.14 -1.41
CA TYR A 53 0.76 -2.83 -2.26
C TYR A 53 1.94 -2.50 -1.36
N HIS A 54 3.03 -3.21 -1.54
CA HIS A 54 4.30 -2.82 -0.96
C HIS A 54 4.93 -1.78 -1.89
N VAL A 55 5.13 -0.57 -1.38
CA VAL A 55 5.64 0.57 -2.16
C VAL A 55 6.88 1.12 -1.47
N VAL A 56 7.99 1.17 -2.20
CA VAL A 56 9.17 1.93 -1.78
C VAL A 56 8.92 3.39 -2.13
N MET A 57 9.00 4.28 -1.16
CA MET A 57 8.73 5.70 -1.33
C MET A 57 9.96 6.51 -0.99
N GLU A 58 10.21 7.55 -1.79
CA GLU A 58 11.22 8.55 -1.45
C GLU A 58 10.77 9.32 -0.19
N ASP A 59 11.65 9.37 0.80
CA ASP A 59 11.46 10.21 1.98
C ASP A 59 11.66 11.71 1.66
N GLU A 60 11.43 12.58 2.66
CA GLU A 60 11.60 14.03 2.49
C GLU A 60 13.05 14.47 2.18
N GLN A 61 14.02 13.57 2.32
CA GLN A 61 15.43 13.74 1.98
C GLN A 61 15.81 13.09 0.63
N GLY A 62 14.85 12.45 -0.07
CA GLY A 62 15.08 11.76 -1.33
C GLY A 62 15.79 10.42 -1.19
N GLN A 63 15.75 9.79 -0.02
CA GLN A 63 16.26 8.44 0.18
C GLN A 63 15.11 7.42 0.08
N PRO A 64 15.34 6.26 -0.56
CA PRO A 64 14.33 5.20 -0.74
C PRO A 64 14.11 4.34 0.51
#